data_AF-A0A4Z2CHZ8-F1
#
_entry.id   AF-A0A4Z2CHZ8-F1
#
_cell.length_a   1.000
_cell.length_b   1.000
_cell.length_c   1.000
_cell.angle_alpha   90.00
_cell.angle_beta   90.00
_cell.angle_gamma   90.00
#
_symmetry.space_group_name_H-M   'P 1'
#
loop_
_entity.id
_entity.type
_entity.pdbx_description
1 polymer ?
#
loop_
_entity_poly.entity_id
_entity_poly.type
_entity_poly.pdbx_seq_one_letter_code
_entity_poly.pdbx_strand_id
1 'polypeptide(L)'
;MWDCDRHTDGSCVGFLKVTKIPGLRPATKGDLEEIHSLLQENIRKFHLNTILSLQEVEHWLLPRENVVDTYVVEELDGTLTGVVSFYSIFSRLLNQPVHTGLKAAHLLFVISTATNLVDLMKDTLILAKSKGCDIFSAHDVMDNSSFLKQLKFNVDDVSLHYYLYNWMCPKISPDKTPKSQGFQHWADFDGMRHLTPRESA
;
A
#
# COMPACT_ATOMS: atom_id res chain seq x y z
N MET A 1 7.42 -25.09 6.10
CA MET A 1 8.67 -24.58 5.51
C MET A 1 8.36 -24.39 4.04
N TRP A 2 8.53 -23.17 3.50
CA TRP A 2 8.18 -22.84 2.12
C TRP A 2 9.11 -23.60 1.17
N ASP A 3 8.78 -24.86 0.89
CA ASP A 3 9.39 -25.63 -0.17
C ASP A 3 8.64 -25.34 -1.46
N CYS A 4 9.40 -24.82 -2.42
CA CYS A 4 9.04 -24.82 -3.83
C CYS A 4 8.92 -26.27 -4.31
N ASP A 5 7.79 -26.93 -4.09
CA ASP A 5 7.52 -28.19 -4.79
C ASP A 5 6.82 -27.91 -6.13
N ARG A 6 7.71 -27.90 -7.15
CA ARG A 6 7.52 -28.42 -8.52
C ARG A 6 6.07 -28.56 -8.98
N HIS A 7 5.60 -27.58 -9.74
CA HIS A 7 5.00 -27.73 -11.08
C HIS A 7 4.06 -26.55 -11.37
N THR A 8 4.62 -25.42 -11.83
CA THR A 8 4.09 -24.58 -12.93
C THR A 8 5.01 -23.36 -13.11
N ASP A 9 5.35 -23.06 -14.36
CA ASP A 9 6.10 -21.88 -14.78
C ASP A 9 5.47 -20.58 -14.25
N GLY A 10 6.25 -19.79 -13.51
CA GLY A 10 5.84 -18.50 -12.98
C GLY A 10 6.73 -18.12 -11.80
N SER A 11 7.70 -17.25 -12.04
CA SER A 11 8.69 -16.82 -11.05
C SER A 11 8.02 -16.27 -9.78
N CYS A 12 7.97 -17.06 -8.71
CA CYS A 12 7.67 -16.55 -7.38
C CYS A 12 8.81 -15.58 -7.02
N VAL A 13 8.49 -14.29 -6.91
CA VAL A 13 9.46 -13.29 -6.50
C VAL A 13 9.88 -13.65 -5.08
N GLY A 14 11.15 -14.03 -4.88
CA GLY A 14 11.70 -14.26 -3.55
C GLY A 14 11.63 -12.96 -2.75
N PHE A 15 10.60 -12.79 -1.95
CA PHE A 15 10.49 -11.64 -1.05
C PHE A 15 11.49 -11.78 0.09
N LEU A 16 12.22 -10.69 0.33
CA LEU A 16 13.12 -10.56 1.47
C LEU A 16 12.32 -10.70 2.77
N LYS A 17 12.89 -11.33 3.80
CA LYS A 17 12.20 -11.56 5.08
C LYS A 17 12.35 -10.41 6.08
N VAL A 18 13.26 -9.47 5.80
CA VAL A 18 13.65 -8.41 6.73
C VAL A 18 13.76 -7.11 5.94
N THR A 19 13.33 -6.02 6.56
CA THR A 19 13.47 -4.66 6.05
C THR A 19 14.95 -4.29 5.93
N LYS A 20 15.27 -3.45 4.94
CA LYS A 20 16.64 -3.01 4.63
C LYS A 20 16.87 -1.53 4.88
N ILE A 21 15.82 -0.72 4.90
CA ILE A 21 15.92 0.72 5.07
C ILE A 21 16.32 1.02 6.52
N PRO A 22 17.48 1.68 6.73
CA PRO A 22 17.89 2.12 8.05
C PRO A 22 16.89 3.16 8.59
N GLY A 23 16.61 3.12 9.88
CA GLY A 23 15.69 4.07 10.51
C GLY A 23 14.21 3.85 10.24
N LEU A 24 13.84 2.82 9.45
CA LEU A 24 12.43 2.45 9.26
C LEU A 24 11.85 1.90 10.57
N ARG A 25 10.93 2.64 11.19
CA ARG A 25 10.29 2.27 12.46
C ARG A 25 8.82 2.67 12.51
N PRO A 26 8.00 2.08 13.41
CA PRO A 26 6.63 2.54 13.62
C PRO A 26 6.58 4.02 14.01
N ALA A 27 5.58 4.73 13.50
CA ALA A 27 5.30 6.10 13.87
C ALA A 27 4.78 6.18 15.31
N THR A 28 5.16 7.25 15.99
CA THR A 28 4.74 7.58 17.36
C THR A 28 4.03 8.92 17.39
N LYS A 29 3.43 9.26 18.54
CA LYS A 29 2.78 10.56 18.71
C LYS A 29 3.75 11.74 18.56
N GLY A 30 5.04 11.54 18.87
CA GLY A 30 6.06 12.59 18.71
C GLY A 30 6.38 12.93 17.25
N ASP A 31 6.10 12.01 16.32
CA ASP A 31 6.41 12.17 14.90
C ASP A 31 5.33 12.97 14.14
N LEU A 32 4.17 13.23 14.76
CA LEU A 32 2.98 13.72 14.05
C LEU A 32 3.15 15.10 13.42
N GLU A 33 3.85 16.02 14.09
CA GLU A 33 4.10 17.37 13.55
C GLU A 33 4.96 17.31 12.28
N GLU A 34 5.97 16.45 12.29
CA GLU A 34 6.88 16.30 11.15
C GLU A 34 6.24 15.50 10.01
N ILE A 35 5.48 14.44 10.33
CA ILE A 35 4.62 13.74 9.35
C ILE A 35 3.66 14.73 8.69
N HIS A 36 3.04 15.61 9.47
CA HIS A 36 2.11 16.62 8.95
C HIS A 36 2.81 17.59 8.00
N SER A 37 4.00 18.07 8.36
CA SER A 37 4.82 18.95 7.50
C SER A 37 5.18 18.27 6.18
N LEU A 38 5.73 17.05 6.23
CA LEU A 38 6.10 16.26 5.05
C LEU A 38 4.89 16.00 4.13
N LEU A 39 3.75 15.67 4.74
CA LEU A 39 2.51 15.41 4.02
C LEU A 39 2.01 16.67 3.31
N GLN A 40 2.00 17.83 3.99
CA GLN A 40 1.60 19.09 3.39
C GLN A 40 2.52 19.52 2.23
N GLU A 41 3.83 19.36 2.38
CA GLU A 41 4.79 19.67 1.32
C GLU A 41 4.61 18.77 0.10
N ASN A 42 4.38 17.47 0.32
CA ASN A 42 4.17 16.53 -0.77
C ASN A 42 2.83 16.74 -1.50
N ILE A 43 1.75 16.92 -0.75
CA ILE A 43 0.38 17.04 -1.27
C ILE A 43 0.21 18.28 -2.17
N ARG A 44 0.98 19.35 -1.91
CA ARG A 44 0.99 20.58 -2.73
C ARG A 44 1.42 20.37 -4.19
N LYS A 45 2.07 19.24 -4.52
CA LYS A 45 2.46 18.90 -5.89
C LYS A 45 1.25 18.53 -6.77
N PHE A 46 0.13 18.13 -6.16
CA PHE A 46 -1.05 17.60 -6.86
C PHE A 46 -2.17 18.64 -6.93
N HIS A 47 -2.97 18.58 -8.01
CA HIS A 47 -4.02 19.56 -8.30
C HIS A 47 -5.28 19.32 -7.45
N LEU A 48 -5.59 18.05 -7.16
CA LEU A 48 -6.61 17.68 -6.20
C LEU A 48 -5.92 17.08 -4.98
N ASN A 49 -6.15 17.70 -3.83
CA ASN A 49 -5.33 17.44 -2.67
C ASN A 49 -6.16 17.69 -1.39
N THR A 50 -5.87 16.94 -0.33
CA THR A 50 -6.57 17.06 0.95
C THR A 50 -5.69 17.83 1.91
N ILE A 51 -6.15 19.01 2.34
CA ILE A 51 -5.49 19.75 3.41
C ILE A 51 -5.94 19.14 4.73
N LEU A 52 -5.01 18.46 5.40
CA LEU A 52 -5.26 17.87 6.71
C LEU A 52 -4.73 18.81 7.80
N SER A 53 -5.47 18.91 8.89
CA SER A 53 -5.03 19.47 10.17
C SER A 53 -4.17 18.45 10.93
N LEU A 54 -3.46 18.91 11.96
CA LEU A 54 -2.67 18.02 12.84
C LEU A 54 -3.58 16.98 13.54
N GLN A 55 -4.79 17.36 13.93
CA GLN A 55 -5.76 16.45 14.54
C GLN A 55 -6.22 15.37 13.57
N GLU A 56 -6.40 15.72 12.30
CA GLU A 56 -6.74 14.75 11.25
C GLU A 56 -5.55 13.84 10.93
N VAL A 57 -4.32 14.35 10.94
CA VAL A 57 -3.12 13.52 10.82
C VAL A 57 -3.02 12.54 11.98
N GLU A 58 -3.21 12.98 13.23
CA GLU A 58 -3.26 12.09 14.39
C GLU A 58 -4.36 11.04 14.21
N HIS A 59 -5.57 11.47 13.81
CA HIS A 59 -6.68 10.55 13.59
C HIS A 59 -6.33 9.52 12.52
N TRP A 60 -5.93 9.93 11.31
CA TRP A 60 -5.77 8.99 10.19
C TRP A 60 -4.48 8.19 10.25
N LEU A 61 -3.38 8.73 10.79
CA LEU A 61 -2.04 8.16 10.63
C LEU A 61 -1.43 7.60 11.92
N LEU A 62 -1.93 7.92 13.12
CA LEU A 62 -1.40 7.31 14.33
C LEU A 62 -1.68 5.79 14.33
N PRO A 63 -0.64 4.92 14.45
CA PRO A 63 -0.83 3.47 14.33
C PRO A 63 -1.84 2.92 15.33
N ARG A 64 -2.77 2.10 14.82
CA ARG A 64 -3.81 1.41 15.60
C ARG A 64 -3.89 -0.04 15.13
N GLU A 65 -3.70 -0.95 16.07
CA GLU A 65 -3.62 -2.39 15.78
C GLU A 65 -4.84 -2.87 14.98
N ASN A 66 -4.59 -3.60 13.89
CA ASN A 66 -5.60 -4.13 12.97
C ASN A 66 -6.47 -3.08 12.27
N VAL A 67 -6.11 -1.79 12.35
CA VAL A 67 -6.82 -0.69 11.67
C VAL A 67 -5.89 0.01 10.69
N VAL A 68 -4.85 0.67 11.20
CA VAL A 68 -3.89 1.43 10.39
C VAL A 68 -2.48 1.22 10.94
N ASP A 69 -1.54 0.94 10.06
CA ASP A 69 -0.12 0.84 10.36
C ASP A 69 0.60 1.97 9.62
N THR A 70 1.36 2.77 10.37
CA THR A 70 2.17 3.87 9.82
C THR A 70 3.59 3.73 10.31
N TYR A 71 4.54 3.86 9.39
CA TYR A 71 5.97 3.80 9.62
C TYR A 71 6.63 5.06 9.08
N VAL A 72 7.70 5.47 9.75
CA VAL A 72 8.53 6.60 9.36
C VAL A 72 9.95 6.11 9.10
N VAL A 73 10.67 6.85 8.25
CA VAL A 73 12.10 6.67 8.01
C VAL A 73 12.80 7.86 8.66
N GLU A 74 13.60 7.57 9.68
CA GLU A 74 14.38 8.55 10.43
C GLU A 74 15.87 8.46 10.06
N GLU A 75 16.49 9.58 9.70
CA GLU A 75 17.92 9.66 9.45
C GLU A 75 18.73 9.72 10.75
N LEU A 76 20.06 9.63 10.63
CA LEU A 76 20.96 9.67 11.79
C LEU A 76 20.90 10.98 12.61
N ASP A 77 20.45 12.07 11.99
CA ASP A 77 20.29 13.38 12.64
C ASP A 77 18.92 13.56 13.31
N GLY A 78 18.04 12.56 13.22
CA GLY A 78 16.68 12.58 13.78
C GLY A 78 15.63 13.15 12.84
N THR A 79 15.99 13.59 11.63
CA THR A 79 15.04 14.11 10.65
C THR A 79 14.26 12.97 10.00
N LEU A 80 12.94 13.13 9.87
CA LEU A 80 12.12 12.21 9.11
C LEU A 80 12.21 12.51 7.62
N THR A 81 12.59 11.50 6.84
CA THR A 81 12.73 11.61 5.38
C THR A 81 11.70 10.79 4.63
N GLY A 82 10.89 10.00 5.33
CA GLY A 82 9.82 9.24 4.71
C GLY A 82 8.71 8.85 5.66
N VAL A 83 7.52 8.68 5.10
CA VAL A 83 6.36 8.12 5.78
C VAL A 83 5.65 7.16 4.86
N VAL A 84 5.22 6.02 5.39
CA VAL A 84 4.35 5.06 4.70
C VAL A 84 3.24 4.62 5.63
N SER A 85 2.01 4.64 5.14
CA SER A 85 0.82 4.29 5.89
C SER A 85 -0.09 3.39 5.06
N PHE A 86 -0.58 2.32 5.68
CA PHE A 86 -1.58 1.43 5.09
C PHE A 86 -2.60 1.01 6.13
N TYR A 87 -3.85 0.81 5.70
CA TYR A 87 -4.93 0.33 6.57
C TYR A 87 -5.31 -1.10 6.22
N SER A 88 -5.79 -1.84 7.22
CA SER A 88 -6.17 -3.24 7.07
C SER A 88 -7.69 -3.41 7.03
N ILE A 89 -8.19 -4.18 6.08
CA ILE A 89 -9.57 -4.67 6.05
C ILE A 89 -9.55 -6.19 6.20
N PHE A 90 -10.35 -6.71 7.11
CA PHE A 90 -10.56 -8.15 7.26
C PHE A 90 -11.91 -8.55 6.68
N SER A 91 -11.90 -9.46 5.73
CA SER A 91 -13.09 -10.01 5.09
C SER A 91 -13.25 -11.48 5.48
N ARG A 92 -14.46 -11.88 5.90
CA ARG A 92 -14.74 -13.30 6.16
C ARG A 92 -15.02 -14.01 4.85
N LEU A 93 -14.41 -15.18 4.66
CA LEU A 93 -14.70 -16.04 3.52
C LEU A 93 -15.91 -16.89 3.83
N LEU A 94 -16.92 -16.83 2.97
CA LEU A 94 -18.13 -17.64 3.10
C LEU A 94 -17.88 -19.01 2.47
N ASN A 95 -18.34 -20.07 3.14
CA ASN A 95 -18.34 -21.45 2.63
C ASN A 95 -16.95 -22.02 2.28
N GLN A 96 -15.90 -21.59 2.99
CA GLN A 96 -14.54 -22.12 2.85
C GLN A 96 -14.15 -22.94 4.09
N PRO A 97 -13.84 -24.25 3.96
CA PRO A 97 -13.53 -25.12 5.10
C PRO A 97 -12.11 -24.93 5.66
N VAL A 98 -11.18 -24.37 4.87
CA VAL A 98 -9.75 -24.27 5.21
C VAL A 98 -9.34 -22.87 5.63
N HIS A 99 -9.82 -21.83 4.93
CA HIS A 99 -9.49 -20.43 5.22
C HIS A 99 -10.72 -19.67 5.69
N THR A 100 -10.60 -19.02 6.85
CA THR A 100 -11.73 -18.36 7.53
C THR A 100 -11.88 -16.88 7.16
N GLY A 101 -10.85 -16.26 6.60
CA GLY A 101 -10.88 -14.85 6.23
C GLY A 101 -9.64 -14.42 5.47
N LEU A 102 -9.74 -13.24 4.88
CA LEU A 102 -8.74 -12.56 4.08
C LEU A 102 -8.42 -11.23 4.74
N LYS A 103 -7.14 -10.99 5.06
CA LYS A 103 -6.66 -9.70 5.55
C LYS A 103 -5.98 -8.94 4.42
N ALA A 104 -6.62 -7.86 3.98
CA ALA A 104 -6.13 -6.99 2.92
C ALA A 104 -5.53 -5.71 3.51
N ALA A 105 -4.31 -5.36 3.10
CA ALA A 105 -3.72 -4.06 3.36
C ALA A 105 -3.95 -3.14 2.16
N HIS A 106 -4.31 -1.88 2.41
CA HIS A 106 -4.50 -0.86 1.39
C HIS A 106 -3.59 0.33 1.68
N LEU A 107 -2.76 0.70 0.72
CA LEU A 107 -1.89 1.86 0.81
C LEU A 107 -2.71 3.14 0.95
N LEU A 108 -2.44 3.89 2.01
CA LEU A 108 -3.05 5.18 2.29
C LEU A 108 -2.17 6.33 1.80
N PHE A 109 -0.92 6.38 2.28
CA PHE A 109 0.08 7.36 1.85
C PHE A 109 1.46 6.72 1.79
N VAL A 110 2.29 7.17 0.84
CA VAL A 110 3.73 6.92 0.81
C VAL A 110 4.45 8.16 0.33
N ILE A 111 5.45 8.59 1.08
CA ILE A 111 6.24 9.79 0.81
C ILE A 111 7.67 9.45 1.18
N SER A 112 8.61 9.86 0.33
CA SER A 112 10.03 9.76 0.62
C SER A 112 10.77 10.90 -0.07
N THR A 113 11.66 11.58 0.66
CA THR A 113 12.51 12.66 0.16
C THR A 113 13.96 12.22 -0.04
N ALA A 114 14.42 11.22 0.71
CA ALA A 114 15.80 10.71 0.64
C ALA A 114 15.88 9.30 0.02
N THR A 115 14.96 8.41 0.40
CA THR A 115 15.00 7.00 -0.03
C THR A 115 14.23 6.78 -1.33
N ASN A 116 14.67 5.83 -2.16
CA ASN A 116 13.91 5.43 -3.34
C ASN A 116 12.54 4.85 -2.94
N LEU A 117 11.44 5.40 -3.47
CA LEU A 117 10.06 4.95 -3.19
C LEU A 117 9.86 3.46 -3.45
N VAL A 118 10.54 2.89 -4.44
CA VAL A 118 10.47 1.46 -4.77
C VAL A 118 11.02 0.63 -3.62
N ASP A 119 12.12 1.05 -3.00
CA ASP A 119 12.72 0.31 -1.89
C ASP A 119 11.90 0.48 -0.61
N LEU A 120 11.33 1.68 -0.37
CA LEU A 120 10.39 1.90 0.73
C LEU A 120 9.16 1.01 0.61
N MET A 121 8.62 0.88 -0.60
CA MET A 121 7.48 0.01 -0.84
C MET A 121 7.84 -1.48 -0.74
N LYS A 122 9.06 -1.91 -1.11
CA LYS A 122 9.51 -3.29 -0.84
C LYS A 122 9.47 -3.61 0.65
N ASP A 123 10.06 -2.76 1.47
CA ASP A 123 10.09 -2.96 2.92
C ASP A 123 8.68 -2.88 3.52
N THR A 124 7.81 -2.02 2.98
CA THR A 124 6.39 -1.94 3.37
C THR A 124 5.66 -3.26 3.11
N LEU A 125 5.91 -3.93 1.98
CA LEU A 125 5.32 -5.24 1.69
C LEU A 125 5.79 -6.32 2.68
N ILE A 126 7.05 -6.26 3.12
CA ILE A 126 7.59 -7.15 4.16
C ILE A 126 6.86 -6.90 5.49
N LEU A 127 6.69 -5.62 5.87
CA LEU A 127 5.96 -5.22 7.08
C LEU A 127 4.50 -5.69 7.04
N ALA A 128 3.79 -5.46 5.94
CA ALA A 128 2.42 -5.93 5.77
C ALA A 128 2.34 -7.46 5.87
N LYS A 129 3.28 -8.20 5.28
CA LYS A 129 3.33 -9.66 5.40
C LYS A 129 3.56 -10.12 6.83
N SER A 130 4.46 -9.44 7.57
CA SER A 130 4.70 -9.73 8.99
C SER A 130 3.46 -9.50 9.88
N LYS A 131 2.55 -8.63 9.44
CA LYS A 131 1.25 -8.34 10.09
C LYS A 131 0.14 -9.34 9.69
N GLY A 132 0.49 -10.38 8.94
CA GLY A 132 -0.44 -11.41 8.49
C GLY A 132 -1.38 -10.93 7.39
N CYS A 133 -1.01 -9.88 6.64
CA CYS A 133 -1.77 -9.50 5.45
C CYS A 133 -1.52 -10.52 4.34
N ASP A 134 -2.61 -10.93 3.71
CA ASP A 134 -2.62 -11.86 2.58
C ASP A 134 -2.39 -11.12 1.28
N ILE A 135 -2.93 -9.90 1.18
CA ILE A 135 -2.85 -9.06 -0.01
C ILE A 135 -2.49 -7.62 0.35
N PHE A 136 -1.82 -6.94 -0.59
CA PHE A 136 -1.51 -5.53 -0.48
C PHE A 136 -1.96 -4.81 -1.76
N SER A 137 -2.85 -3.84 -1.59
CA SER A 137 -3.43 -3.05 -2.67
C SER A 137 -2.92 -1.61 -2.62
N ALA A 138 -2.71 -1.03 -3.78
CA ALA A 138 -2.38 0.38 -3.95
C ALA A 138 -3.12 0.92 -5.18
N HIS A 139 -3.32 2.24 -5.24
CA HIS A 139 -3.97 2.89 -6.38
C HIS A 139 -2.93 3.65 -7.22
N ASP A 140 -3.19 3.78 -8.53
CA ASP A 140 -2.33 4.55 -9.48
C ASP A 140 -2.40 6.08 -9.29
N VAL A 141 -2.29 6.52 -8.05
CA VAL A 141 -2.43 7.91 -7.64
C VAL A 141 -1.06 8.48 -7.27
N MET A 142 -0.92 9.80 -7.39
CA MET A 142 0.31 10.50 -6.97
C MET A 142 1.55 9.91 -7.68
N ASP A 143 2.64 9.69 -6.94
CA ASP A 143 3.89 9.14 -7.46
C ASP A 143 3.92 7.60 -7.45
N ASN A 144 2.79 6.93 -7.20
CA ASN A 144 2.76 5.48 -6.98
C ASN A 144 3.11 4.65 -8.22
N SER A 145 2.83 5.19 -9.42
CA SER A 145 3.13 4.53 -10.70
C SER A 145 4.59 4.08 -10.82
N SER A 146 5.50 4.78 -10.13
CA SER A 146 6.94 4.51 -10.10
C SER A 146 7.27 3.13 -9.53
N PHE A 147 6.61 2.70 -8.45
CA PHE A 147 6.87 1.43 -7.79
C PHE A 147 5.93 0.31 -8.23
N LEU A 148 4.70 0.64 -8.64
CA LEU A 148 3.70 -0.36 -9.02
C LEU A 148 4.22 -1.31 -10.10
N LYS A 149 4.81 -0.75 -11.17
CA LYS A 149 5.39 -1.53 -12.27
C LYS A 149 6.62 -2.32 -11.85
N GLN A 150 7.50 -1.73 -11.04
CA GLN A 150 8.77 -2.35 -10.64
C GLN A 150 8.58 -3.49 -9.63
N LEU A 151 7.59 -3.36 -8.76
CA LEU A 151 7.25 -4.37 -7.75
C LEU A 151 6.24 -5.41 -8.25
N LYS A 152 5.95 -5.39 -9.56
CA LYS A 152 5.04 -6.33 -10.22
C LYS A 152 3.65 -6.34 -9.60
N PHE A 153 3.13 -5.17 -9.20
CA PHE A 153 1.71 -5.05 -8.92
C PHE A 153 0.95 -5.32 -10.21
N ASN A 154 -0.03 -6.21 -10.13
CA ASN A 154 -0.92 -6.48 -11.25
C ASN A 154 -2.10 -5.52 -11.19
N VAL A 155 -2.54 -5.09 -12.37
CA VAL A 155 -3.64 -4.14 -12.54
C VAL A 155 -4.94 -4.94 -12.57
N ASP A 156 -5.98 -4.49 -11.87
CA ASP A 156 -7.32 -5.04 -12.03
C ASP A 156 -8.16 -4.23 -13.00
N ASP A 157 -9.18 -4.88 -13.52
CA ASP A 157 -10.22 -4.24 -14.34
C ASP A 157 -11.12 -3.28 -13.54
N VAL A 158 -10.87 -3.09 -12.24
CA VAL A 158 -11.65 -2.20 -11.37
C VAL A 158 -11.04 -0.81 -11.37
N SER A 159 -11.73 0.15 -11.99
CA SER A 159 -11.41 1.58 -11.88
C SER A 159 -12.25 2.26 -10.81
N LEU A 160 -11.59 2.98 -9.91
CA LEU A 160 -12.24 3.90 -8.99
C LEU A 160 -12.26 5.30 -9.63
N HIS A 161 -13.37 6.02 -9.45
CA HIS A 161 -13.61 7.32 -10.08
C HIS A 161 -13.89 8.38 -9.02
N TYR A 162 -13.25 9.54 -9.17
CA TYR A 162 -13.43 10.69 -8.28
C TYR A 162 -14.41 11.68 -8.91
N TYR A 163 -15.43 12.05 -8.14
CA TYR A 163 -16.45 13.02 -8.55
C TYR A 163 -16.52 14.15 -7.53
N LEU A 164 -16.63 15.38 -8.02
CA LEU A 164 -16.88 16.55 -7.17
C LEU A 164 -18.35 16.95 -7.31
N TYR A 165 -19.04 17.09 -6.18
CA TYR A 165 -20.41 17.57 -6.17
C TYR A 165 -20.42 19.10 -6.19
N ASN A 166 -21.26 19.69 -7.04
CA ASN A 166 -21.43 21.14 -7.17
C ASN A 166 -20.13 21.92 -7.49
N TRP A 167 -19.19 21.29 -8.20
CA TRP A 167 -17.93 21.91 -8.60
C TRP A 167 -17.56 21.56 -10.04
N MET A 168 -17.33 22.57 -10.87
CA MET A 168 -16.80 22.37 -12.23
C MET A 168 -15.28 22.24 -12.16
N CYS A 169 -14.73 21.17 -12.75
CA CYS A 169 -13.27 21.00 -12.84
C CYS A 169 -12.86 20.53 -14.23
N PRO A 170 -11.66 20.93 -14.70
CA PRO A 170 -11.07 20.33 -15.89
C PRO A 170 -10.82 18.83 -15.66
N LYS A 171 -10.62 18.06 -16.73
CA LYS A 171 -10.13 16.69 -16.61
C LYS A 171 -8.70 16.73 -16.05
N ILE A 172 -8.48 16.09 -14.91
CA ILE A 172 -7.15 15.97 -14.31
C ILE A 172 -6.62 14.55 -14.57
N SER A 173 -5.31 14.41 -14.81
CA SER A 173 -4.65 13.13 -15.07
C SER A 173 -4.27 12.40 -13.75
N PRO A 174 -4.10 11.06 -13.72
CA PRO A 174 -3.81 10.30 -12.48
C PRO A 174 -2.54 10.67 -11.74
N ASP A 175 -1.57 11.22 -12.44
CA ASP A 175 -0.34 11.79 -11.88
C ASP A 175 -0.59 13.14 -11.17
N LYS A 176 -1.75 13.76 -11.42
CA LYS A 176 -2.12 15.12 -10.98
C LYS A 176 -3.38 15.18 -10.11
N THR A 177 -4.10 14.08 -10.05
CA THR A 177 -5.22 13.79 -9.16
C THR A 177 -4.90 12.49 -8.45
N PRO A 178 -5.57 12.15 -7.35
CA PRO A 178 -5.88 10.76 -7.15
C PRO A 178 -6.73 10.31 -8.35
N LYS A 179 -6.21 9.65 -9.39
CA LYS A 179 -7.04 8.75 -10.21
C LYS A 179 -6.61 7.33 -9.97
N SER A 180 -7.60 6.50 -9.85
CA SER A 180 -7.49 5.17 -9.32
C SER A 180 -7.91 4.19 -10.39
N GLN A 181 -6.92 3.57 -11.03
CA GLN A 181 -7.07 2.14 -11.23
C GLN A 181 -6.82 1.50 -9.87
N GLY A 182 -7.77 0.68 -9.41
CA GLY A 182 -7.52 -0.21 -8.30
C GLY A 182 -6.54 -1.28 -8.79
N PHE A 183 -5.41 -1.42 -8.10
CA PHE A 183 -4.62 -2.65 -8.16
C PHE A 183 -5.08 -3.51 -6.99
N GLN A 184 -5.93 -4.46 -7.28
CA GLN A 184 -6.07 -5.74 -6.59
C GLN A 184 -5.06 -6.77 -7.21
N HIS A 185 -5.18 -8.05 -6.88
CA HIS A 185 -4.18 -9.13 -7.01
C HIS A 185 -3.16 -9.03 -8.14
N TRP A 186 -1.84 -9.32 -7.98
CA TRP A 186 -1.21 -10.42 -7.22
C TRP A 186 0.15 -10.04 -6.60
N ALA A 187 0.31 -10.35 -5.32
CA ALA A 187 1.51 -10.98 -4.77
C ALA A 187 0.99 -12.13 -3.92
N ASP A 188 0.57 -13.22 -4.58
CA ASP A 188 0.05 -14.39 -3.88
C ASP A 188 1.14 -14.93 -2.97
N PHE A 189 0.91 -14.84 -1.67
CA PHE A 189 1.79 -15.45 -0.69
C PHE A 189 1.45 -16.91 -0.43
N ASP A 190 0.35 -17.44 -0.96
CA ASP A 190 0.05 -18.87 -0.88
C ASP A 190 -0.58 -19.35 -2.19
N GLY A 191 0.02 -20.37 -2.80
CA GLY A 191 -0.38 -20.87 -4.10
C GLY A 191 -1.70 -21.64 -4.03
N MET A 192 -2.81 -21.02 -4.43
CA MET A 192 -4.06 -21.71 -4.72
C MET A 192 -4.36 -21.71 -6.21
N ARG A 193 -4.21 -22.89 -6.81
CA ARG A 193 -4.56 -23.22 -8.20
C ARG A 193 -6.07 -23.02 -8.42
N HIS A 194 -6.44 -22.21 -9.41
CA HIS A 194 -7.72 -22.36 -10.10
C HIS A 194 -7.57 -23.37 -11.25
N LEU A 195 -8.03 -24.60 -11.01
CA LEU A 195 -8.44 -25.54 -12.06
C LEU A 195 -9.93 -25.31 -12.31
N THR A 196 -10.31 -24.86 -13.51
CA THR A 196 -11.71 -24.96 -13.94
C THR A 196 -11.94 -26.35 -14.54
N PRO A 197 -13.07 -27.02 -14.25
CA PRO A 197 -13.50 -28.17 -15.03
C PRO A 197 -13.85 -27.72 -16.45
N ARG A 198 -13.30 -28.42 -17.44
CA ARG A 198 -13.81 -28.41 -18.81
C ARG A 198 -15.20 -29.05 -18.77
N GLU A 199 -16.26 -28.26 -18.83
CA GLU A 199 -17.56 -28.81 -19.20
C GLU A 199 -17.51 -29.12 -20.71
N SER A 200 -17.50 -30.41 -21.02
CA SER A 200 -17.75 -30.95 -22.34
C SER A 200 -19.10 -31.65 -22.33
N ALA A 201 -20.04 -31.10 -23.11
CA ALA A 201 -21.12 -31.83 -23.76
C ALA A 201 -21.26 -31.25 -25.17
#